data_AF-A0A1J5WJH6-F1
#
_entry.id   AF-A0A1J5WJH6-F1
#
_cell.length_a   1.000
_cell.length_b   1.000
_cell.length_c   1.000
_cell.angle_alpha   90.00
_cell.angle_beta   90.00
_cell.angle_gamma   90.00
#
_symmetry.space_group_name_H-M   'P 1'
#
loop_
_entity.id
_entity.type
_entity.pdbx_description
1 polymer ?
#
loop_
_entity_poly.entity_id
_entity_poly.type
_entity_poly.pdbx_seq_one_letter_code
_entity_poly.pdbx_strand_id
1 'polypeptide(L)'
;ERLLSSPASQRKPLCLENTKTQSFLLLFSFFLESPATGRKGLRVLSRTILATDAQTAGKLFAGILETVFANIDSAPEESCDVAVSLARKKHGQENWAPLCDRIIKNMETKNSLRTKNTLRLLAALFIGIGTDFAIMLPELMSPLARLSGEKDETIQETLQSAVAEIERALGQSIEKYIVT
;
A
#
# COMPACT_ATOMS: atom_id res chain seq x y z
N GLU A 1 20.60 26.05 -59.41
CA GLU A 1 20.06 26.80 -58.26
C GLU A 1 19.70 25.80 -57.17
N ARG A 2 20.36 25.87 -56.00
CA ARG A 2 20.13 24.96 -54.86
C ARG A 2 19.28 25.67 -53.82
N LEU A 3 18.20 25.02 -53.43
CA LEU A 3 17.23 25.45 -52.42
C LEU A 3 17.90 25.56 -51.04
N LEU A 4 17.82 26.73 -50.42
CA LEU A 4 18.17 26.99 -49.03
C LEU A 4 16.97 26.62 -48.13
N SER A 5 17.04 25.47 -47.48
CA SER A 5 16.12 25.10 -46.39
C SER A 5 16.75 25.45 -45.04
N SER A 6 16.03 26.29 -44.29
CA SER A 6 16.27 26.70 -42.89
C SER A 6 16.51 25.51 -41.94
N PRO A 7 17.40 25.61 -40.93
CA PRO A 7 17.54 24.55 -39.94
C PRO A 7 16.38 24.64 -38.95
N ALA A 8 15.41 23.75 -39.12
CA ALA A 8 14.42 23.47 -38.09
C ALA A 8 15.15 23.01 -36.82
N SER A 9 15.08 23.85 -35.78
CA SER A 9 15.55 23.57 -34.43
C SER A 9 14.91 22.26 -33.94
N GLN A 10 15.68 21.16 -34.00
CA GLN A 10 15.34 19.91 -33.35
C GLN A 10 15.38 20.13 -31.84
N ARG A 11 14.25 20.56 -31.27
CA ARG A 11 14.02 20.42 -29.82
C ARG A 11 13.87 18.94 -29.53
N LYS A 12 14.96 18.30 -29.08
CA LYS A 12 14.89 17.02 -28.37
C LYS A 12 13.86 17.16 -27.24
N PRO A 13 12.93 16.22 -27.05
CA PRO A 13 12.10 16.22 -25.84
C PRO A 13 13.04 15.98 -24.65
N LEU A 14 13.23 17.03 -23.85
CA LEU A 14 13.90 16.93 -22.56
C LEU A 14 13.05 16.04 -21.65
N CYS A 15 13.50 14.78 -21.56
CA CYS A 15 13.31 13.82 -20.48
C CYS A 15 12.44 14.31 -19.30
N LEU A 16 11.11 14.22 -19.44
CA LEU A 16 10.14 14.59 -18.39
C LEU A 16 9.92 13.46 -17.37
N GLU A 17 10.39 12.24 -17.64
CA GLU A 17 10.22 11.09 -16.76
C GLU A 17 11.19 11.08 -15.56
N ASN A 18 12.37 11.68 -15.72
CA ASN A 18 13.43 11.59 -14.71
C ASN A 18 13.19 12.53 -13.52
N THR A 19 12.52 13.67 -13.74
CA THR A 19 12.21 14.64 -12.69
C THR A 19 11.16 14.15 -11.71
N LYS A 20 10.13 13.42 -12.15
CA LYS A 20 9.11 12.88 -11.25
C LYS A 20 9.68 11.83 -10.30
N THR A 21 10.47 10.90 -10.82
CA THR A 21 11.09 9.84 -10.00
C THR A 21 12.05 10.43 -8.96
N GLN A 22 12.82 11.45 -9.32
CA GLN A 22 13.69 12.17 -8.37
C GLN A 22 12.91 12.93 -7.30
N SER A 23 11.81 13.62 -7.65
CA SER A 23 10.94 14.26 -6.66
C SER A 23 10.32 13.26 -5.67
N PHE A 24 10.01 12.05 -6.12
CA PHE A 24 9.54 10.96 -5.27
C PHE A 24 10.61 10.44 -4.32
N LEU A 25 11.84 10.19 -4.81
CA LEU A 25 12.95 9.76 -3.97
C LEU A 25 13.31 10.81 -2.90
N LEU A 26 13.19 12.10 -3.23
CA LEU A 26 13.36 13.19 -2.28
C LEU A 26 12.23 13.24 -1.23
N LEU A 27 10.99 12.95 -1.62
CA LEU A 27 9.89 12.75 -0.66
C LEU A 27 10.22 11.59 0.29
N PHE A 28 10.72 10.46 -0.20
CA PHE A 28 11.12 9.34 0.66
C PHE A 28 12.15 9.71 1.71
N SER A 29 13.21 10.42 1.33
CA SER A 29 14.25 10.84 2.28
C SER A 29 13.70 11.74 3.39
N PHE A 30 12.69 12.56 3.09
CA PHE A 30 12.10 13.48 4.07
C PHE A 30 11.20 12.81 5.11
N PHE A 31 10.65 11.63 4.81
CA PHE A 31 9.64 10.99 5.65
C PHE A 31 10.22 10.14 6.76
N LEU A 32 11.49 9.73 6.63
CA LEU A 32 12.14 8.81 7.55
C LEU A 32 12.69 9.50 8.81
N GLU A 33 12.67 10.84 8.87
CA GLU A 33 13.37 11.58 9.93
C GLU A 33 12.56 11.89 11.21
N SER A 34 11.22 11.72 11.26
CA SER A 34 10.44 11.89 12.51
C SER A 34 8.97 11.45 12.40
N PRO A 35 8.30 10.96 13.48
CA PRO A 35 6.88 10.57 13.48
C PRO A 35 5.90 11.70 13.12
N ALA A 36 6.21 12.95 13.49
CA ALA A 36 5.36 14.11 13.19
C ALA A 36 5.50 14.56 11.74
N THR A 37 6.72 14.47 11.21
CA THR A 37 7.01 14.65 9.77
C THR A 37 6.42 13.49 8.97
N GLY A 38 6.40 12.28 9.53
CA GLY A 38 5.83 11.07 8.97
C GLY A 38 4.35 11.21 8.63
N ARG A 39 3.51 11.75 9.53
CA ARG A 39 2.07 11.96 9.25
C ARG A 39 1.78 12.95 8.12
N LYS A 40 2.42 14.13 8.16
CA LYS A 40 2.27 15.14 7.10
C LYS A 40 2.83 14.63 5.78
N GLY A 41 3.96 13.95 5.86
CA GLY A 41 4.54 13.20 4.76
C GLY A 41 3.49 12.26 4.17
N LEU A 42 3.03 11.25 4.91
CA LEU A 42 2.15 10.19 4.39
C LEU A 42 0.92 10.77 3.67
N ARG A 43 0.34 11.86 4.18
CA ARG A 43 -0.73 12.60 3.47
C ARG A 43 -0.29 13.16 2.12
N VAL A 44 0.90 13.76 2.05
CA VAL A 44 1.47 14.22 0.78
C VAL A 44 1.72 13.02 -0.13
N LEU A 45 2.34 11.94 0.35
CA LEU A 45 2.66 10.75 -0.44
C LEU A 45 1.43 10.08 -1.03
N SER A 46 0.35 9.94 -0.25
CA SER A 46 -0.94 9.42 -0.73
C SER A 46 -1.44 10.22 -1.94
N ARG A 47 -1.46 11.56 -1.84
CA ARG A 47 -1.85 12.45 -2.95
C ARG A 47 -0.89 12.35 -4.13
N THR A 48 0.41 12.27 -3.88
CA THR A 48 1.42 12.17 -4.95
C THR A 48 1.29 10.85 -5.71
N ILE A 49 1.05 9.73 -5.02
CA ILE A 49 0.77 8.42 -5.64
C ILE A 49 -0.41 8.54 -6.60
N LEU A 50 -1.50 9.17 -6.15
CA LEU A 50 -2.70 9.35 -6.98
C LEU A 50 -2.41 10.21 -8.24
N ALA A 51 -1.51 11.18 -8.15
CA ALA A 51 -1.10 12.02 -9.28
C ALA A 51 -0.05 11.37 -10.21
N THR A 52 0.46 10.18 -9.84
CA THR A 52 1.54 9.49 -10.56
C THR A 52 0.99 8.42 -11.47
N ASP A 53 1.69 8.18 -12.59
CA ASP A 53 1.36 7.10 -13.50
C ASP A 53 1.64 5.73 -12.86
N ALA A 54 0.94 4.69 -13.33
CA ALA A 54 1.03 3.35 -12.75
C ALA A 54 2.44 2.74 -12.84
N GLN A 55 3.19 3.04 -13.91
CA GLN A 55 4.53 2.48 -14.11
C GLN A 55 5.52 3.04 -13.08
N THR A 56 5.49 4.35 -12.85
CA THR A 56 6.33 5.00 -11.84
C THR A 56 5.92 4.59 -10.43
N ALA A 57 4.62 4.50 -10.14
CA ALA A 57 4.12 3.99 -8.86
C ALA A 57 4.57 2.53 -8.62
N GLY A 58 4.56 1.70 -9.67
CA GLY A 58 5.06 0.33 -9.64
C GLY A 58 6.56 0.24 -9.29
N LYS A 59 7.40 1.09 -9.89
CA LYS A 59 8.85 1.14 -9.59
C LYS A 59 9.13 1.55 -8.14
N LEU A 60 8.29 2.40 -7.56
CA LEU A 60 8.45 2.89 -6.19
C LEU A 60 7.76 2.01 -5.14
N PHE A 61 6.99 1.02 -5.57
CA PHE A 61 6.09 0.23 -4.73
C PHE A 61 6.76 -0.29 -3.45
N ALA A 62 7.91 -0.96 -3.58
CA ALA A 62 8.61 -1.52 -2.44
C ALA A 62 9.05 -0.45 -1.43
N GLY A 63 9.56 0.70 -1.91
CA GLY A 63 9.95 1.80 -1.03
C GLY A 63 8.75 2.42 -0.31
N ILE A 64 7.62 2.60 -1.02
CA ILE A 64 6.39 3.17 -0.45
C ILE A 64 5.88 2.24 0.65
N LEU A 65 5.88 0.95 0.37
CA LEU A 65 5.49 -0.09 1.31
C LEU A 65 6.34 -0.05 2.59
N GLU A 66 7.66 0.05 2.48
CA GLU A 66 8.54 0.16 3.65
C GLU A 66 8.20 1.40 4.49
N THR A 67 7.89 2.53 3.85
CA THR A 67 7.49 3.77 4.55
C THR A 67 6.16 3.60 5.29
N VAL A 68 5.18 2.94 4.67
CA VAL A 68 3.89 2.62 5.30
C VAL A 68 4.10 1.81 6.57
N PHE A 69 4.88 0.73 6.51
CA PHE A 69 5.10 -0.16 7.66
C PHE A 69 6.09 0.39 8.69
N ALA A 70 6.98 1.31 8.33
CA ALA A 70 7.80 2.03 9.30
C ALA A 70 6.96 2.97 10.18
N ASN A 71 5.84 3.48 9.65
CA ASN A 71 5.00 4.47 10.32
C ASN A 71 3.65 3.92 10.81
N ILE A 72 3.36 2.64 10.59
CA ILE A 72 2.06 2.05 10.91
C ILE A 72 1.68 2.14 12.41
N ASP A 73 2.68 2.22 13.29
CA ASP A 73 2.47 2.34 14.74
C ASP A 73 2.22 3.78 15.19
N SER A 74 2.70 4.78 14.43
CA SER A 74 2.65 6.21 14.79
C SER A 74 1.63 7.01 13.97
N ALA A 75 1.22 6.49 12.81
CA ALA A 75 0.37 7.13 11.81
C ALA A 75 -0.53 6.11 11.08
N PRO A 76 -1.34 5.31 11.79
CA PRO A 76 -2.05 4.18 11.20
C PRO A 76 -3.03 4.59 10.10
N GLU A 77 -3.78 5.68 10.29
CA GLU A 77 -4.75 6.17 9.30
C GLU A 77 -4.06 6.62 8.02
N GLU A 78 -3.02 7.46 8.13
CA GLU A 78 -2.29 7.92 6.95
C GLU A 78 -1.53 6.79 6.25
N SER A 79 -1.02 5.81 7.00
CA SER A 79 -0.42 4.59 6.45
C SER A 79 -1.45 3.78 5.64
N CYS A 80 -2.70 3.68 6.10
CA CYS A 80 -3.78 3.04 5.36
C CYS A 80 -4.09 3.78 4.06
N ASP A 81 -4.23 5.11 4.11
CA ASP A 81 -4.51 5.94 2.93
C ASP A 81 -3.46 5.77 1.83
N VAL A 82 -2.18 5.74 2.22
CA VAL A 82 -1.06 5.54 1.30
C VAL A 82 -1.10 4.13 0.69
N ALA A 83 -1.30 3.10 1.51
CA ALA A 83 -1.33 1.72 1.03
C ALA A 83 -2.51 1.47 0.07
N VAL A 84 -3.70 1.98 0.41
CA VAL A 84 -4.88 1.89 -0.47
C VAL A 84 -4.65 2.66 -1.77
N SER A 85 -4.09 3.87 -1.70
CA SER A 85 -3.77 4.65 -2.92
C SER A 85 -2.75 3.93 -3.80
N LEU A 86 -1.74 3.32 -3.20
CA LEU A 86 -0.73 2.52 -3.89
C LEU A 86 -1.35 1.29 -4.56
N ALA A 87 -2.23 0.59 -3.84
CA ALA A 87 -2.91 -0.58 -4.36
C ALA A 87 -3.92 -0.23 -5.47
N ARG A 88 -4.63 0.91 -5.38
CA ARG A 88 -5.48 1.35 -6.50
C ARG A 88 -4.71 1.70 -7.75
N LYS A 89 -3.45 2.14 -7.62
CA LYS A 89 -2.61 2.49 -8.77
C LYS A 89 -1.97 1.28 -9.44
N LYS A 90 -1.60 0.26 -8.66
CA LYS A 90 -0.96 -0.97 -9.17
C LYS A 90 -1.99 -2.00 -9.67
N HIS A 91 -3.27 -1.67 -9.65
CA HIS A 91 -4.40 -2.47 -10.12
C HIS A 91 -4.30 -3.00 -11.57
N GLY A 92 -3.29 -2.58 -12.35
CA GLY A 92 -2.95 -3.13 -13.68
C GLY A 92 -1.62 -3.91 -13.76
N GLN A 93 -0.97 -4.25 -12.63
CA GLN A 93 0.36 -4.92 -12.60
C GLN A 93 0.47 -6.12 -11.64
N GLU A 94 -0.66 -6.66 -11.16
CA GLU A 94 -0.90 -7.99 -10.56
C GLU A 94 0.00 -8.56 -9.45
N ASN A 95 1.11 -7.92 -9.05
CA ASN A 95 1.96 -8.49 -8.01
C ASN A 95 1.68 -7.88 -6.63
N TRP A 96 0.65 -8.38 -5.93
CA TRP A 96 0.33 -8.03 -4.55
C TRP A 96 1.16 -8.80 -3.51
N ALA A 97 1.91 -9.82 -3.92
CA ALA A 97 2.66 -10.69 -3.02
C ALA A 97 3.56 -9.92 -2.03
N PRO A 98 4.35 -8.89 -2.43
CA PRO A 98 5.18 -8.18 -1.47
C PRO A 98 4.38 -7.42 -0.40
N LEU A 99 3.17 -6.96 -0.73
CA LEU A 99 2.27 -6.32 0.24
C LEU A 99 1.70 -7.37 1.19
N CYS A 100 1.25 -8.53 0.67
CA CYS A 100 0.75 -9.64 1.47
C CYS A 100 1.82 -10.19 2.41
N ASP A 101 3.02 -10.50 1.91
CA ASP A 101 4.16 -10.94 2.72
C ASP A 101 4.43 -10.00 3.89
N ARG A 102 4.35 -8.69 3.62
CA ARG A 102 4.58 -7.69 4.65
C ARG A 102 3.42 -7.64 5.65
N ILE A 103 2.18 -7.74 5.21
CA ILE A 103 1.01 -7.83 6.10
C ILE A 103 1.15 -9.05 7.02
N ILE A 104 1.40 -10.24 6.47
CA ILE A 104 1.59 -11.48 7.22
C ILE A 104 2.70 -11.32 8.25
N LYS A 105 3.88 -10.85 7.81
CA LYS A 105 5.01 -10.63 8.71
C LYS A 105 4.70 -9.69 9.88
N ASN A 106 3.88 -8.65 9.67
CA ASN A 106 3.54 -7.69 10.72
C ASN A 106 2.43 -8.21 11.65
N MET A 107 1.53 -9.06 11.15
CA MET A 107 0.52 -9.78 11.97
C MET A 107 1.17 -10.81 12.91
N GLU A 108 2.24 -11.46 12.47
CA GLU A 108 2.96 -12.47 13.26
C GLU A 108 3.96 -11.89 14.28
N THR A 109 4.00 -10.56 14.44
CA THR A 109 4.86 -9.94 15.45
C THR A 109 4.28 -10.08 16.85
N LYS A 110 5.15 -10.09 17.87
CA LYS A 110 4.73 -10.03 19.28
C LYS A 110 4.24 -8.64 19.73
N ASN A 111 4.14 -7.68 18.82
CA ASN A 111 3.74 -6.31 19.13
C ASN A 111 2.24 -6.14 18.87
N SER A 112 1.42 -6.19 19.92
CA SER A 112 -0.04 -6.08 19.81
C SER A 112 -0.50 -4.81 19.10
N LEU A 113 0.17 -3.67 19.29
CA LEU A 113 -0.18 -2.42 18.59
C LEU A 113 0.02 -2.57 17.08
N ARG A 114 1.15 -3.14 16.70
CA ARG A 114 1.52 -3.36 15.29
C ARG A 114 0.61 -4.35 14.61
N THR A 115 0.27 -5.45 15.29
CA THR A 115 -0.71 -6.43 14.81
C THR A 115 -2.07 -5.77 14.59
N LYS A 116 -2.57 -5.01 15.57
CA LYS A 116 -3.85 -4.27 15.44
C LYS A 116 -3.86 -3.28 14.28
N ASN A 117 -2.81 -2.47 14.15
CA ASN A 117 -2.74 -1.51 13.05
C ASN A 117 -2.57 -2.19 11.69
N THR A 118 -1.94 -3.37 11.65
CA THR A 118 -1.85 -4.19 10.43
C THR A 118 -3.20 -4.80 10.06
N LEU A 119 -4.00 -5.25 11.03
CA LEU A 119 -5.37 -5.72 10.79
C LEU A 119 -6.27 -4.60 10.25
N ARG A 120 -6.14 -3.38 10.77
CA ARG A 120 -6.83 -2.19 10.24
C ARG A 120 -6.41 -1.87 8.81
N LEU A 121 -5.10 -1.94 8.54
CA LEU A 121 -4.57 -1.78 7.18
C LEU A 121 -5.14 -2.83 6.23
N LEU A 122 -5.21 -4.08 6.66
CA LEU A 122 -5.78 -5.17 5.88
C LEU A 122 -7.24 -4.90 5.52
N ALA A 123 -8.07 -4.55 6.50
CA ALA A 123 -9.47 -4.21 6.27
C ALA A 123 -9.61 -3.00 5.32
N ALA A 124 -8.79 -1.95 5.51
CA ALA A 124 -8.77 -0.78 4.62
C ALA A 124 -8.43 -1.14 3.17
N LEU A 125 -7.52 -2.10 2.94
CA LEU A 125 -7.21 -2.60 1.61
C LEU A 125 -8.41 -3.31 0.97
N PHE A 126 -9.12 -4.15 1.70
CA PHE A 126 -10.33 -4.80 1.19
C PHE A 126 -11.46 -3.80 0.93
N ILE A 127 -11.68 -2.82 1.81
CA ILE A 127 -12.66 -1.74 1.58
C ILE A 127 -12.25 -0.90 0.36
N GLY A 128 -10.96 -0.62 0.21
CA GLY A 128 -10.45 0.29 -0.80
C GLY A 128 -10.33 -0.33 -2.19
N ILE A 129 -10.01 -1.62 -2.27
CA ILE A 129 -9.69 -2.36 -3.50
C ILE A 129 -10.80 -3.35 -3.86
N GLY A 130 -11.50 -3.92 -2.87
CA GLY A 130 -12.60 -4.85 -3.09
C GLY A 130 -12.14 -6.23 -3.56
N THR A 131 -12.93 -6.82 -4.46
CA THR A 131 -12.79 -8.20 -4.94
C THR A 131 -11.45 -8.49 -5.61
N ASP A 132 -10.79 -7.48 -6.16
CA ASP A 132 -9.52 -7.65 -6.84
C ASP A 132 -8.36 -7.95 -5.88
N PHE A 133 -8.51 -7.58 -4.60
CA PHE A 133 -7.58 -7.97 -3.55
C PHE A 133 -7.91 -9.36 -2.96
N ALA A 134 -9.09 -9.92 -3.27
CA ALA A 134 -9.52 -11.21 -2.76
C ALA A 134 -8.63 -12.37 -3.20
N ILE A 135 -7.84 -12.19 -4.28
CA ILE A 135 -6.82 -13.16 -4.71
C ILE A 135 -5.79 -13.46 -3.61
N MET A 136 -5.58 -12.53 -2.66
CA MET A 136 -4.65 -12.72 -1.53
C MET A 136 -5.28 -13.44 -0.33
N LEU A 137 -6.60 -13.62 -0.29
CA LEU A 137 -7.26 -14.25 0.86
C LEU A 137 -6.72 -15.63 1.22
N PRO A 138 -6.48 -16.56 0.27
CA PRO A 138 -5.96 -17.88 0.61
C PRO A 138 -4.67 -17.85 1.43
N GLU A 139 -3.76 -16.92 1.12
CA GLU A 139 -2.50 -16.74 1.86
C GLU A 139 -2.71 -16.13 3.25
N LEU A 140 -3.73 -15.28 3.39
CA LEU A 140 -4.07 -14.57 4.62
C LEU A 140 -4.88 -15.42 5.60
N MET A 141 -5.55 -16.49 5.15
CA MET A 141 -6.42 -17.31 6.01
C MET A 141 -5.66 -17.94 7.18
N SER A 142 -4.48 -18.50 6.95
CA SER A 142 -3.69 -19.15 8.02
C SER A 142 -3.24 -18.16 9.12
N PRO A 143 -2.66 -17.00 8.79
CA PRO A 143 -2.39 -15.95 9.77
C PRO A 143 -3.62 -15.48 10.55
N LEU A 144 -4.75 -15.25 9.86
CA LEU A 144 -6.00 -14.82 10.52
C LEU A 144 -6.55 -15.89 11.49
N ALA A 145 -6.51 -17.16 11.09
CA ALA A 145 -6.92 -18.27 11.96
C ALA A 145 -6.03 -18.38 13.20
N ARG A 146 -4.72 -18.13 13.07
CA ARG A 146 -3.80 -18.12 14.22
C ARG A 146 -4.12 -16.99 15.20
N LEU A 147 -4.41 -15.79 14.71
CA LEU A 147 -4.83 -14.65 15.55
C LEU A 147 -6.17 -14.90 16.25
N SER A 148 -7.08 -15.68 15.64
CA SER A 148 -8.34 -16.06 16.30
C SER A 148 -8.13 -16.91 17.55
N GLY A 149 -7.00 -17.61 17.69
CA GLY A 149 -6.63 -18.37 18.88
C GLY A 149 -5.84 -17.57 19.92
N GLU A 150 -5.58 -16.30 19.67
CA GLU A 150 -4.73 -15.46 20.53
C GLU A 150 -5.48 -15.00 21.79
N LYS A 151 -4.78 -14.90 22.93
CA LYS A 151 -5.41 -14.57 24.23
C LYS A 151 -5.65 -13.07 24.45
N ASP A 152 -5.08 -12.22 23.61
CA ASP A 152 -5.23 -10.77 23.71
C ASP A 152 -6.61 -10.37 23.18
N GLU A 153 -7.53 -10.08 24.10
CA GLU A 153 -8.92 -9.67 23.79
C GLU A 153 -8.95 -8.48 22.82
N THR A 154 -8.01 -7.54 22.93
CA THR A 154 -7.98 -6.35 22.06
C THR A 154 -7.60 -6.70 20.63
N ILE A 155 -6.75 -7.72 20.43
CA ILE A 155 -6.44 -8.24 19.10
C ILE A 155 -7.65 -8.99 18.55
N GLN A 156 -8.32 -9.80 19.38
CA GLN A 156 -9.53 -10.53 18.95
C GLN A 156 -10.66 -9.59 18.51
N GLU A 157 -10.95 -8.54 19.27
CA GLU A 157 -11.95 -7.52 18.89
C GLU A 157 -11.56 -6.83 17.57
N THR A 158 -10.28 -6.47 17.42
CA THR A 158 -9.78 -5.83 16.20
C THR A 158 -9.86 -6.79 15.01
N LEU A 159 -9.54 -8.07 15.21
CA LEU A 159 -9.64 -9.11 14.20
C LEU A 159 -11.07 -9.32 13.75
N GLN A 160 -12.01 -9.44 14.69
CA GLN A 160 -13.44 -9.60 14.38
C GLN A 160 -13.98 -8.39 13.60
N SER A 161 -13.61 -7.17 14.02
CA SER A 161 -13.97 -5.96 13.29
C SER A 161 -13.39 -5.95 11.87
N ALA A 162 -12.12 -6.32 11.72
CA ALA A 162 -11.45 -6.38 10.42
C ALA A 162 -12.10 -7.44 9.51
N VAL A 163 -12.37 -8.64 10.01
CA VAL A 163 -13.04 -9.71 9.26
C VAL A 163 -14.43 -9.26 8.81
N ALA A 164 -15.23 -8.65 9.70
CA ALA A 164 -16.55 -8.15 9.34
C ALA A 164 -16.51 -7.07 8.26
N GLU A 165 -15.49 -6.19 8.28
CA GLU A 165 -15.27 -5.20 7.23
C GLU A 165 -14.86 -5.82 5.90
N ILE A 166 -13.98 -6.83 5.93
CA ILE A 166 -13.56 -7.58 4.74
C ILE A 166 -14.76 -8.28 4.12
N GLU A 167 -15.54 -9.02 4.90
CA GLU A 167 -16.74 -9.72 4.42
C GLU A 167 -17.78 -8.75 3.84
N ARG A 168 -17.96 -7.59 4.48
CA ARG A 168 -18.82 -6.52 3.96
C ARG A 168 -18.32 -5.99 2.62
N ALA A 169 -17.01 -5.78 2.47
CA ALA A 169 -16.42 -5.29 1.24
C ALA A 169 -16.51 -6.32 0.10
N LEU A 170 -16.44 -7.61 0.41
CA LEU A 170 -16.55 -8.70 -0.55
C LEU A 170 -18.00 -9.10 -0.85
N GLY A 171 -18.96 -8.74 0.01
CA GLY A 171 -20.36 -9.18 -0.08
C GLY A 171 -20.56 -10.67 0.21
N GLN A 172 -19.57 -11.34 0.81
CA GLN A 172 -19.62 -12.76 1.13
C GLN A 172 -18.64 -13.11 2.26
N SER A 173 -18.85 -14.26 2.89
CA SER A 173 -17.95 -14.75 3.94
C SER A 173 -16.57 -15.12 3.40
N ILE A 174 -15.53 -14.79 4.18
CA ILE A 174 -14.14 -15.16 3.89
C ILE A 174 -13.87 -16.65 4.09
N GLU A 175 -14.76 -17.39 4.79
CA GLU A 175 -14.60 -18.83 5.01
C GLU A 175 -14.57 -19.64 3.71
N LYS A 176 -15.18 -19.12 2.64
CA LYS A 176 -15.14 -19.73 1.30
C LYS A 176 -13.73 -19.82 0.71
N TYR A 177 -12.78 -19.07 1.26
CA TYR A 177 -11.40 -19.00 0.82
C TYR A 177 -10.46 -19.87 1.68
N ILE A 178 -11.00 -20.62 2.64
CA ILE A 178 -10.26 -21.65 3.36
C ILE A 178 -9.98 -22.78 2.37
N VAL A 179 -8.73 -22.91 1.93
CA VAL A 179 -8.27 -24.04 1.14
C VAL A 179 -8.12 -25.23 2.10
N THR A 180 -9.10 -26.14 2.07
CA THR A 180 -9.00 -27.47 2.72
C THR A 180 -7.97 -28.35 2.05
#